data_AF-A0A2R7KYN1-F1
#
_entry.id   AF-A0A2R7KYN1-F1
#
_cell.length_a   1.000
_cell.length_b   1.000
_cell.length_c   1.000
_cell.angle_alpha   90.00
_cell.angle_beta   90.00
_cell.angle_gamma   90.00
#
_symmetry.space_group_name_H-M   'P 1'
#
loop_
_entity.id
_entity.type
_entity.pdbx_description
1 polymer ?
#
loop_
_entity_poly.entity_id
_entity_poly.type
_entity_poly.pdbx_seq_one_letter_code
_entity_poly.pdbx_strand_id
1 'polypeptide(L)'
;MKKYPVYSVQNFSCNDIHRDFYVNTFKEHLKDHSFVEEPHRHDSYLMVFFTKGSGQHEVDFDQFEIKKGSLFVLQPGQMHHWNLSEDIEGFV
;
A
#
# COMPACT_ATOMS: atom_id res chain seq x y z
N MET A 1 24.40 -3.85 -3.12
CA MET A 1 23.10 -4.11 -2.47
C MET A 1 22.04 -3.32 -3.21
N LYS A 2 20.95 -3.96 -3.65
CA LYS A 2 19.83 -3.28 -4.32
C LYS A 2 19.12 -2.41 -3.28
N LYS A 3 19.01 -1.09 -3.50
CA LYS A 3 18.28 -0.19 -2.61
C LYS A 3 16.82 -0.18 -3.03
N TYR A 4 15.95 -0.64 -2.16
CA TYR A 4 14.50 -0.54 -2.33
C TYR A 4 14.02 0.82 -1.82
N PRO A 5 13.00 1.43 -2.46
CA PRO A 5 12.50 2.73 -2.06
C PRO A 5 11.84 2.69 -0.68
N VAL A 6 11.89 3.83 0.01
CA VAL A 6 11.16 4.10 1.24
C VAL A 6 10.31 5.34 0.99
N TYR A 7 9.01 5.25 1.20
CA TYR A 7 8.06 6.32 0.96
C TYR A 7 7.52 6.89 2.27
N SER A 8 7.52 8.21 2.35
CA SER A 8 6.91 8.96 3.45
C SER A 8 5.50 9.38 3.09
N VAL A 9 4.65 9.65 4.10
CA VAL A 9 3.27 10.13 3.87
C VAL A 9 3.24 11.39 3.00
N GLN A 10 4.27 12.25 3.13
CA GLN A 10 4.40 13.48 2.36
C GLN A 10 4.63 13.23 0.86
N ASN A 11 5.00 12.01 0.44
CA ASN A 11 5.06 11.64 -0.98
C ASN A 11 3.68 11.50 -1.62
N PHE A 12 2.61 11.40 -0.81
CA PHE A 12 1.24 11.15 -1.26
C PHE A 12 0.31 12.33 -1.03
N SER A 13 0.58 13.17 -0.02
CA SER A 13 -0.25 14.33 0.30
C SER A 13 -0.02 15.49 -0.68
N CYS A 14 -0.92 15.67 -1.65
CA CYS A 14 -0.95 16.86 -2.49
C CYS A 14 -1.89 17.91 -1.86
N ASN A 15 -1.35 19.10 -1.53
CA ASN A 15 -2.09 20.29 -1.09
C ASN A 15 -2.77 20.30 0.29
N ASP A 16 -2.55 19.30 1.15
CA ASP A 16 -3.09 19.35 2.52
C ASP A 16 -2.15 20.02 3.53
N ILE A 17 -2.73 20.77 4.47
CA ILE A 17 -2.00 21.45 5.56
C ILE A 17 -1.48 20.41 6.58
N HIS A 18 -2.10 19.23 6.59
CA HIS A 18 -1.73 18.08 7.42
C HIS A 18 -1.04 17.02 6.57
N ARG A 19 0.29 17.14 6.45
CA ARG A 19 1.12 16.25 5.61
C ARG A 19 1.46 14.90 6.25
N ASP A 20 0.92 14.63 7.43
CA ASP A 20 1.27 13.46 8.25
C ASP A 20 0.19 12.38 8.21
N PHE A 21 -0.90 12.61 7.47
CA PHE A 21 -1.97 11.65 7.28
C PHE A 21 -2.45 11.67 5.82
N TYR A 22 -2.59 10.49 5.24
CA TYR A 22 -3.06 10.29 3.88
C TYR A 22 -4.10 9.18 3.91
N VAL A 23 -5.23 9.41 3.23
CA VAL A 23 -6.22 8.39 2.96
C VAL A 23 -6.68 8.56 1.52
N ASN A 24 -6.76 7.47 0.79
CA ASN A 24 -7.35 7.48 -0.53
C ASN A 24 -8.11 6.18 -0.80
N THR A 25 -8.98 6.21 -1.80
CA THR A 25 -9.45 4.96 -2.39
C THR A 25 -8.27 4.26 -3.04
N PHE A 26 -8.20 2.94 -2.89
CA PHE A 26 -7.11 2.15 -3.43
C PHE A 26 -7.01 2.32 -4.96
N LYS A 27 -8.16 2.43 -5.64
CA LYS A 27 -8.22 2.64 -7.08
C LYS A 27 -7.58 3.95 -7.52
N GLU A 28 -7.82 5.06 -6.82
CA GLU A 28 -7.16 6.33 -7.16
C GLU A 28 -5.68 6.31 -6.77
N HIS A 29 -5.32 5.71 -5.63
CA HIS A 29 -3.92 5.53 -5.23
C HIS A 29 -3.09 4.79 -6.29
N LEU A 30 -3.62 3.71 -6.87
CA LEU A 30 -2.92 2.93 -7.90
C LEU A 30 -2.68 3.66 -9.21
N LYS A 31 -3.50 4.67 -9.56
CA LYS A 31 -3.31 5.44 -10.81
C LYS A 31 -2.02 6.26 -10.77
N ASP A 32 -1.72 6.84 -9.61
CA ASP A 32 -0.58 7.73 -9.42
C ASP A 32 0.67 6.98 -8.94
N HIS A 33 0.51 5.72 -8.49
CA HIS A 33 1.53 4.94 -7.81
C HIS A 33 1.64 3.50 -8.32
N SER A 34 1.89 3.32 -9.62
CA SER A 34 2.09 1.97 -10.21
C SER A 34 3.28 1.20 -9.62
N PHE A 35 4.16 1.84 -8.84
CA PHE A 35 5.29 1.20 -8.18
C PHE A 35 4.87 0.21 -7.08
N VAL A 36 3.61 0.20 -6.65
CA VAL A 36 3.13 -0.62 -5.52
C VAL A 36 3.31 -2.13 -5.74
N GLU A 37 3.46 -2.57 -6.98
CA GLU A 37 3.75 -3.96 -7.36
C GLU A 37 5.23 -4.34 -7.18
N GLU A 38 6.11 -3.35 -7.04
CA GLU A 38 7.53 -3.56 -6.76
C GLU A 38 7.79 -3.47 -5.25
N PRO A 39 8.76 -4.24 -4.69
CA PRO A 39 9.05 -4.20 -3.26
C PRO A 39 9.46 -2.80 -2.77
N HIS A 40 8.75 -2.30 -1.77
CA HIS A 40 8.99 -0.99 -1.16
C HIS A 40 8.69 -1.00 0.34
N ARG A 41 8.99 0.12 1.02
CA ARG A 41 8.72 0.32 2.45
C ARG A 41 8.07 1.67 2.66
N HIS A 42 7.50 1.85 3.85
CA HIS A 42 7.12 3.16 4.38
C HIS A 42 7.90 3.49 5.65
N ASP A 43 8.10 4.78 5.93
CA ASP A 43 8.62 5.27 7.21
C ASP A 43 7.52 5.58 8.24
N SER A 44 6.29 5.20 7.91
CA SER A 44 5.05 5.44 8.64
C SER A 44 4.25 4.14 8.73
N TYR A 45 3.21 4.13 9.57
CA TYR A 45 2.25 3.04 9.57
C TYR A 45 1.42 3.08 8.29
N LEU A 46 1.19 1.91 7.70
CA LEU A 46 0.32 1.74 6.53
C LEU A 46 -0.87 0.88 6.94
N MET A 47 -2.08 1.31 6.59
CA MET A 47 -3.29 0.51 6.73
C MET A 47 -3.91 0.30 5.36
N VAL A 48 -4.30 -0.92 5.02
CA VAL A 48 -5.00 -1.19 3.77
C VAL A 48 -6.22 -2.06 4.03
N PHE A 49 -7.38 -1.59 3.58
CA PHE A 49 -8.65 -2.29 3.69
C PHE A 49 -9.20 -2.63 2.31
N PHE A 50 -9.30 -3.91 1.98
CA PHE A 50 -9.79 -4.39 0.68
C PHE A 50 -11.30 -4.68 0.73
N THR A 51 -12.07 -3.99 -0.11
CA THR A 51 -13.54 -4.11 -0.16
C THR A 51 -14.04 -4.98 -1.33
N LYS A 52 -13.19 -5.22 -2.33
CA LYS A 52 -13.43 -6.07 -3.50
C LYS A 52 -12.11 -6.50 -4.14
N GLY A 53 -12.17 -7.55 -4.96
CA GLY A 53 -11.04 -8.11 -5.68
C GLY A 53 -10.29 -9.17 -4.88
N SER A 54 -9.18 -9.60 -5.43
CA SER A 54 -8.30 -10.64 -4.89
C SER A 54 -6.84 -10.33 -5.20
N GLY A 55 -5.92 -11.04 -4.55
CA GLY A 55 -4.51 -10.88 -4.83
C GLY A 55 -3.62 -11.56 -3.78
N GLN A 56 -2.35 -11.19 -3.81
CA GLN A 56 -1.38 -11.55 -2.79
C GLN A 56 -0.70 -10.30 -2.25
N HIS A 57 -0.56 -10.23 -0.93
CA HIS A 57 0.25 -9.24 -0.23
C HIS A 57 1.46 -9.96 0.34
N GLU A 58 2.65 -9.63 -0.15
CA GLU A 58 3.88 -10.11 0.47
C GLU A 58 4.36 -9.05 1.47
N VAL A 59 4.61 -9.45 2.71
CA VAL A 59 5.16 -8.59 3.76
C VAL A 59 6.41 -9.24 4.32
N ASP A 60 7.54 -8.56 4.14
CA ASP A 60 8.90 -9.02 4.38
C ASP A 60 9.24 -10.30 3.60
N PHE A 61 8.80 -11.46 4.07
CA PHE A 61 8.98 -12.77 3.42
C PHE A 61 7.74 -13.68 3.52
N ASP A 62 6.67 -13.20 4.14
CA ASP A 62 5.42 -13.93 4.30
C ASP A 62 4.40 -13.48 3.25
N GLN A 63 3.68 -14.45 2.69
CA GLN A 63 2.65 -14.20 1.68
C GLN A 63 1.26 -14.39 2.27
N PHE A 64 0.39 -13.41 2.03
CA PHE A 64 -0.97 -13.38 2.51
C PHE A 64 -1.94 -13.27 1.33
N GLU A 65 -2.98 -14.11 1.33
CA GLU A 65 -4.06 -14.02 0.36
C GLU A 65 -4.92 -12.77 0.65
N ILE A 66 -5.14 -11.95 -0.37
CA ILE A 66 -6.10 -10.86 -0.32
C ILE A 66 -7.45 -11.36 -0.80
N LYS A 67 -8.47 -11.14 0.03
CA LYS A 67 -9.88 -11.32 -0.29
C LYS A 67 -10.70 -10.15 0.24
N LYS A 68 -11.95 -10.02 -0.24
CA LYS A 68 -12.91 -9.05 0.30
C LYS A 68 -12.96 -9.10 1.84
N GLY A 69 -12.78 -7.95 2.47
CA GLY A 69 -12.78 -7.78 3.92
C GLY A 69 -11.40 -7.93 4.57
N SER A 70 -10.33 -8.17 3.81
CA SER A 70 -8.97 -8.23 4.35
C SER A 70 -8.51 -6.84 4.81
N LEU A 71 -7.95 -6.77 6.01
CA LEU A 71 -7.38 -5.57 6.61
C LEU A 71 -5.93 -5.86 6.99
N PHE A 72 -5.01 -5.04 6.51
CA PHE A 72 -3.59 -5.11 6.83
C PHE A 72 -3.15 -3.84 7.55
N VAL A 73 -2.27 -4.00 8.53
CA VAL A 73 -1.60 -2.90 9.22
C VAL A 73 -0.12 -3.22 9.27
N LEU A 74 0.70 -2.40 8.62
CA LEU A 74 2.14 -2.56 8.56
C LEU A 74 2.82 -1.50 9.42
N GLN A 75 3.87 -1.91 10.14
CA GLN A 75 4.72 -0.98 10.88
C GLN A 75 5.77 -0.34 9.95
N PRO A 76 6.31 0.84 10.33
CA PRO A 76 7.41 1.46 9.60
C PRO A 76 8.57 0.50 9.32
N GLY A 77 9.08 0.51 8.09
CA GLY A 77 10.25 -0.26 7.67
C GLY A 77 9.95 -1.69 7.16
N GLN A 78 8.72 -2.19 7.27
CA GLN A 78 8.35 -3.46 6.65
C GLN A 78 8.37 -3.34 5.14
N MET A 79 9.03 -4.29 4.47
CA MET A 79 9.01 -4.36 3.03
C MET A 79 7.71 -5.01 2.59
N HIS A 80 7.08 -4.52 1.54
CA HIS A 80 5.94 -5.18 0.95
C HIS A 80 5.80 -4.87 -0.53
N HIS A 81 5.01 -5.69 -1.21
CA HIS A 81 4.45 -5.43 -2.52
C HIS A 81 3.14 -6.20 -2.67
N TRP A 82 2.40 -5.88 -3.72
CA TRP A 82 1.16 -6.56 -4.05
C TRP A 82 1.18 -7.13 -5.46
N ASN A 83 0.47 -8.24 -5.63
CA ASN A 83 0.00 -8.72 -6.92
C ASN A 83 -1.54 -8.77 -6.86
N LEU A 84 -2.22 -7.98 -7.69
CA LEU A 84 -3.63 -7.63 -7.51
C LEU A 84 -4.45 -7.98 -8.74
N SER A 85 -5.73 -8.33 -8.53
CA SER A 85 -6.69 -8.42 -9.62
C SER A 85 -7.06 -7.03 -10.16
N GLU A 86 -7.45 -6.97 -11.44
CA GLU A 86 -7.84 -5.71 -12.11
C GLU A 86 -9.06 -5.02 -11.45
N ASP A 87 -9.90 -5.78 -10.74
CA ASP A 87 -11.12 -5.31 -10.10
C ASP A 87 -10.95 -4.93 -8.61
N ILE A 88 -9.70 -4.79 -8.15
CA ILE A 88 -9.39 -4.45 -6.76
C ILE A 88 -10.01 -3.11 -6.35
N GLU A 89 -10.68 -3.09 -5.20
CA GLU A 89 -11.21 -1.88 -4.57
C GLU A 89 -10.91 -1.91 -3.06
N GLY A 90 -10.79 -0.73 -2.46
CA GLY A 90 -10.44 -0.61 -1.05
C GLY A 90 -10.03 0.80 -0.65
N PHE A 91 -9.35 0.90 0.47
CA PHE A 91 -8.78 2.13 1.02
C PHE A 91 -7.36 1.86 1.50
N VAL A 92 -6.50 2.88 1.36
CA VAL A 92 -5.15 2.96 1.90
C VAL A 92 -4.96 4.28 2.62
#